data_AF-A0A2E2YQJ5-F1
#
_entry.id   AF-A0A2E2YQJ5-F1
#
_cell.length_a   1.000
_cell.length_b   1.000
_cell.length_c   1.000
_cell.angle_alpha   90.00
_cell.angle_beta   90.00
_cell.angle_gamma   90.00
#
_symmetry.space_group_name_H-M   'P 1'
#
loop_
_entity.id
_entity.type
_entity.pdbx_description
1 polymer ?
#
loop_
_entity_poly.entity_id
_entity_poly.type
_entity_poly.pdbx_seq_one_letter_code
_entity_poly.pdbx_strand_id
1 'polypeptide(L)'
;IGFFTGLTGLGGLMGGAGQAVVLFFPNIDTGATIAVVGVLAAIQAALLGSGSYKLLEKVMLLFVGTFTVLTVAGAILMQGTEYATTSSDIISGFQFEFSTGVAVLALAAYGYTGVNSGEISSYSYWCIEKGYPARIGPFDNTSEWFTRAQGWLKVLRTDVWITLVLLTCATIPFYFLGAGVLNAMGARPEGNDTITALSHMFTETLGPWSLWVFAVGAFSILYSSTIAGTAAGARYIPDYLIELGFMSRDRVDLRRKIIRWYGMAVPFIGLGLYAGFQRPVLMVTIAASYAAMMLPIQCGITIYLQSKRLPEDIQPRPLTKYFLKLTFCVQLFLALAVIYFTVL
;
A
#
# COMPACT_ATOMS: atom_id res chain seq x y z
N ILE A 1 -2.76 -3.93 18.73
CA ILE A 1 -3.36 -2.74 18.08
C ILE A 1 -3.09 -2.74 16.58
N GLY A 2 -1.83 -2.69 16.11
CA GLY A 2 -1.52 -2.64 14.68
C GLY A 2 -2.07 -3.76 13.80
N PHE A 3 -2.17 -4.97 14.34
CA PHE A 3 -2.79 -6.08 13.63
C PHE A 3 -4.28 -5.81 13.31
N PHE A 4 -5.03 -5.29 14.30
CA PHE A 4 -6.45 -5.00 14.14
C PHE A 4 -6.69 -3.81 13.20
N THR A 5 -5.92 -2.74 13.33
CA THR A 5 -6.03 -1.58 12.42
C THR A 5 -5.67 -1.96 10.98
N GLY A 6 -4.67 -2.83 10.79
CA GLY A 6 -4.34 -3.40 9.48
C GLY A 6 -5.49 -4.21 8.87
N LEU A 7 -6.15 -5.08 9.65
CA LEU A 7 -7.32 -5.84 9.19
C LEU A 7 -8.48 -4.93 8.79
N THR A 8 -8.71 -3.85 9.54
CA THR A 8 -9.69 -2.83 9.18
C THR A 8 -9.36 -2.18 7.83
N GLY A 9 -8.10 -1.79 7.61
CA GLY A 9 -7.67 -1.25 6.32
C GLY A 9 -7.88 -2.22 5.15
N LEU A 10 -7.56 -3.51 5.34
CA LEU A 10 -7.81 -4.55 4.35
C LEU A 10 -9.30 -4.73 4.04
N GLY A 11 -10.16 -4.68 5.06
CA GLY A 11 -11.61 -4.71 4.86
C GLY A 11 -12.12 -3.50 4.07
N GLY A 12 -11.61 -2.30 4.36
CA GLY A 12 -11.97 -1.07 3.64
C GLY A 12 -11.55 -1.12 2.16
N LEU A 13 -10.32 -1.54 1.88
CA LEU A 13 -9.84 -1.72 0.51
C LEU A 13 -10.64 -2.79 -0.25
N MET A 14 -10.98 -3.90 0.41
CA MET A 14 -11.76 -4.97 -0.21
C MET A 14 -13.20 -4.53 -0.51
N GLY A 15 -13.80 -3.75 0.40
CA GLY A 15 -15.09 -3.10 0.16
C GLY A 15 -15.06 -2.16 -1.04
N GLY A 16 -14.03 -1.31 -1.14
CA GLY A 16 -13.84 -0.43 -2.30
C GLY A 16 -13.62 -1.20 -3.62
N ALA A 17 -12.88 -2.31 -3.59
CA ALA A 17 -12.74 -3.19 -4.75
C ALA A 17 -14.10 -3.80 -5.16
N GLY A 18 -14.92 -4.19 -4.19
CA GLY A 18 -16.28 -4.66 -4.45
C GLY A 18 -17.17 -3.58 -5.09
N GLN A 19 -17.09 -2.34 -4.60
CA GLN A 19 -17.80 -1.21 -5.20
C GLN A 19 -17.37 -0.95 -6.65
N ALA A 20 -16.07 -1.04 -6.94
CA ALA A 20 -15.57 -0.90 -8.30
C ALA A 20 -16.11 -2.00 -9.23
N VAL A 21 -16.30 -3.22 -8.74
CA VAL A 21 -16.95 -4.31 -9.51
C VAL A 21 -18.44 -4.03 -9.72
N VAL A 22 -19.15 -3.50 -8.72
CA VAL A 22 -20.58 -3.18 -8.84
C VAL A 22 -20.84 -2.08 -9.87
N LEU A 23 -19.89 -1.16 -10.11
CA LEU A 23 -20.00 -0.18 -11.20
C LEU A 23 -20.19 -0.83 -12.59
N PHE A 24 -19.74 -2.07 -12.78
CA PHE A 24 -19.98 -2.78 -14.05
C PHE A 24 -21.42 -3.29 -14.19
N PHE A 25 -22.18 -3.30 -13.10
CA PHE A 25 -23.50 -3.91 -13.01
C PHE A 25 -24.50 -2.92 -12.38
N PRO A 26 -25.00 -1.93 -13.15
CA PRO A 26 -25.83 -0.84 -12.64
C PRO A 26 -27.17 -1.26 -12.03
N ASN A 27 -27.59 -2.52 -12.18
CA ASN A 27 -28.85 -3.06 -11.65
C ASN A 27 -28.70 -3.85 -10.34
N ILE A 28 -27.52 -3.83 -9.72
CA ILE A 28 -27.20 -4.63 -8.54
C ILE A 28 -27.41 -3.77 -7.27
N ASP A 29 -28.31 -4.21 -6.39
CA ASP A 29 -28.58 -3.55 -5.11
C ASP A 29 -27.37 -3.60 -4.13
N THR A 30 -27.36 -2.72 -3.14
CA THR A 30 -26.35 -2.58 -2.09
C THR A 30 -26.02 -3.90 -1.40
N GLY A 31 -27.02 -4.77 -1.19
CA GLY A 31 -26.82 -6.11 -0.62
C GLY A 31 -25.89 -6.99 -1.46
N ALA A 32 -25.79 -6.73 -2.75
CA ALA A 32 -24.91 -7.47 -3.64
C ALA A 32 -23.48 -6.92 -3.71
N THR A 33 -23.18 -5.71 -3.22
CA THR A 33 -21.78 -5.31 -2.94
C THR A 33 -21.14 -6.26 -1.93
N ILE A 34 -21.86 -6.62 -0.85
CA ILE A 34 -21.36 -7.58 0.14
C ILE A 34 -21.17 -8.97 -0.49
N ALA A 35 -22.10 -9.41 -1.33
CA ALA A 35 -21.98 -10.69 -2.04
C ALA A 35 -20.76 -10.71 -2.98
N VAL A 36 -20.54 -9.63 -3.73
CA VAL A 36 -19.37 -9.45 -4.59
C VAL A 36 -18.09 -9.47 -3.76
N VAL A 37 -18.04 -8.75 -2.63
CA VAL A 37 -16.91 -8.80 -1.69
C VAL A 37 -16.67 -10.22 -1.17
N GLY A 38 -17.73 -10.99 -0.92
CA GLY A 38 -17.63 -12.40 -0.53
C GLY A 38 -17.00 -13.27 -1.62
N VAL A 39 -17.36 -13.05 -2.89
CA VAL A 39 -16.72 -13.73 -4.04
C VAL A 39 -15.24 -13.33 -4.15
N LEU A 40 -14.92 -12.04 -4.02
CA LEU A 40 -13.54 -11.55 -4.05
C LEU A 40 -12.70 -12.11 -2.89
N ALA A 41 -13.29 -12.24 -1.70
CA ALA A 41 -12.66 -12.88 -0.55
C ALA A 41 -12.36 -14.35 -0.82
N ALA A 42 -13.29 -15.09 -1.42
CA ALA A 42 -13.10 -16.49 -1.79
C ALA A 42 -11.99 -16.67 -2.86
N ILE A 43 -11.97 -15.81 -3.88
CA ILE A 43 -10.91 -15.82 -4.91
C ILE A 43 -9.54 -15.53 -4.27
N GLN A 44 -9.47 -14.53 -3.40
CA GLN A 44 -8.25 -14.19 -2.67
C GLN A 44 -7.79 -15.35 -1.77
N ALA A 45 -8.72 -15.98 -1.04
CA ALA A 45 -8.42 -17.12 -0.19
C ALA A 45 -7.89 -18.31 -1.01
N ALA A 46 -8.45 -18.59 -2.19
CA ALA A 46 -7.96 -19.62 -3.09
C ALA A 46 -6.56 -19.30 -3.63
N LEU A 47 -6.34 -18.05 -4.07
CA LEU A 47 -5.05 -17.56 -4.56
C LEU A 47 -3.96 -17.71 -3.48
N LEU A 48 -4.20 -17.21 -2.28
CA LEU A 48 -3.23 -17.23 -1.18
C LEU A 48 -3.09 -18.63 -0.55
N GLY A 49 -4.17 -19.41 -0.52
CA GLY A 49 -4.18 -20.80 -0.06
C GLY A 49 -3.30 -21.72 -0.91
N SER A 50 -3.12 -21.41 -2.20
CA SER A 50 -2.17 -22.12 -3.07
C SER A 50 -0.73 -22.05 -2.54
N GLY A 51 -0.38 -20.97 -1.84
CA GLY A 51 0.97 -20.71 -1.32
C GLY A 51 2.03 -20.45 -2.41
N SER A 52 1.62 -20.22 -3.66
CA SER A 52 2.55 -19.98 -4.78
C SER A 52 2.94 -18.51 -4.89
N TYR A 53 4.18 -18.19 -4.52
CA TYR A 53 4.72 -16.83 -4.70
C TYR A 53 4.77 -16.40 -6.18
N LYS A 54 5.11 -17.32 -7.10
CA LYS A 54 5.14 -17.02 -8.54
C LYS A 54 3.76 -16.64 -9.09
N LEU A 55 2.70 -17.28 -8.59
CA LEU A 55 1.33 -16.95 -8.99
C LEU A 55 0.94 -15.58 -8.44
N LEU A 56 1.20 -15.33 -7.15
CA LEU A 56 0.98 -14.04 -6.51
C LEU A 56 1.68 -12.92 -7.30
N GLU A 57 2.97 -13.10 -7.60
CA GLU A 57 3.76 -12.11 -8.34
C GLU A 57 3.16 -11.78 -9.71
N LYS A 58 2.81 -12.78 -10.51
CA LYS A 58 2.22 -12.56 -11.85
C LYS A 58 0.90 -11.78 -11.76
N VAL A 59 0.04 -12.13 -10.80
CA VAL A 59 -1.24 -11.46 -10.59
C VAL A 59 -1.02 -10.00 -10.15
N MET A 60 -0.06 -9.74 -9.25
CA MET A 60 0.26 -8.38 -8.82
C MET A 60 0.86 -7.54 -9.95
N LEU A 61 1.79 -8.09 -10.74
CA LEU A 61 2.37 -7.40 -11.88
C LEU A 61 1.31 -6.98 -12.91
N LEU A 62 0.33 -7.85 -13.17
CA LEU A 62 -0.81 -7.52 -14.03
C LEU A 62 -1.60 -6.34 -13.47
N PHE A 63 -2.05 -6.40 -12.21
CA PHE A 63 -2.87 -5.35 -11.63
C PHE A 63 -2.14 -4.01 -11.52
N VAL A 64 -0.90 -4.01 -11.03
CA VAL A 64 -0.10 -2.79 -10.91
C VAL A 64 0.19 -2.20 -12.28
N GLY A 65 0.60 -3.03 -13.25
CA GLY A 65 0.84 -2.58 -14.63
C GLY A 65 -0.40 -1.97 -15.26
N THR A 66 -1.56 -2.62 -15.14
CA THR A 66 -2.84 -2.10 -15.61
C THR A 66 -3.17 -0.76 -14.95
N PHE A 67 -3.12 -0.68 -13.62
CA PHE A 67 -3.44 0.55 -12.90
C PHE A 67 -2.52 1.72 -13.28
N THR A 68 -1.20 1.48 -13.37
CA THR A 68 -0.23 2.51 -13.74
C THR A 68 -0.50 3.04 -15.16
N VAL A 69 -0.71 2.16 -16.14
CA VAL A 69 -1.01 2.58 -17.52
C VAL A 69 -2.29 3.41 -17.58
N LEU A 70 -3.36 2.95 -16.91
CA LEU A 70 -4.64 3.64 -16.92
C LEU A 70 -4.56 5.01 -16.24
N THR A 71 -3.82 5.12 -15.13
CA THR A 71 -3.65 6.37 -14.40
C THR A 71 -2.86 7.40 -15.20
N VAL A 72 -1.75 6.98 -15.82
CA VAL A 72 -0.95 7.85 -16.68
C VAL A 72 -1.76 8.30 -17.91
N ALA A 73 -2.46 7.38 -18.56
CA ALA A 73 -3.32 7.70 -19.70
C ALA A 73 -4.43 8.68 -19.30
N GLY A 74 -5.12 8.44 -18.18
CA GLY A 74 -6.17 9.31 -17.66
C GLY A 74 -5.68 10.73 -17.39
N ALA A 75 -4.49 10.86 -16.81
CA ALA A 75 -3.92 12.18 -16.53
C ALA A 75 -3.46 12.92 -17.79
N ILE A 76 -2.92 12.21 -18.80
CA ILE A 76 -2.59 12.80 -20.10
C ILE A 76 -3.86 13.32 -20.78
N LEU A 77 -4.93 12.51 -20.80
CA LEU A 77 -6.20 12.88 -21.40
C LEU A 77 -6.87 14.06 -20.68
N MET A 78 -6.77 14.13 -19.35
CA MET A 78 -7.31 15.23 -18.55
C MET A 78 -6.72 16.60 -18.97
N GLN A 79 -5.46 16.65 -19.41
CA GLN A 79 -4.85 17.92 -19.85
C GLN A 79 -5.51 18.50 -21.12
N GLY A 80 -6.30 17.72 -21.85
CA GLY A 80 -7.10 18.18 -22.99
C GLY A 80 -8.49 18.70 -22.62
N THR A 81 -8.82 18.78 -21.32
CA THR A 81 -10.16 19.15 -20.82
C THR A 81 -10.12 20.46 -20.03
N GLU A 82 -11.28 20.96 -19.60
CA GLU A 82 -11.38 22.14 -18.73
C GLU A 82 -10.74 21.94 -17.34
N TYR A 83 -10.49 20.69 -16.95
CA TYR A 83 -9.86 20.31 -15.68
C TYR A 83 -8.33 20.17 -15.78
N ALA A 84 -7.72 20.69 -16.85
CA ALA A 84 -6.28 20.67 -17.04
C ALA A 84 -5.57 21.35 -15.87
N THR A 85 -4.48 20.74 -15.40
CA THR A 85 -3.69 21.30 -14.28
C THR A 85 -2.74 22.33 -14.84
N THR A 86 -2.88 23.58 -14.42
CA THR A 86 -2.01 24.67 -14.89
C THR A 86 -0.76 24.82 -14.02
N SER A 87 0.27 25.46 -14.54
CA SER A 87 1.46 25.83 -13.74
C SER A 87 1.09 26.73 -12.55
N SER A 88 0.03 27.53 -12.67
CA SER A 88 -0.48 28.37 -11.57
C SER A 88 -1.01 27.51 -10.41
N ASP A 89 -1.73 26.43 -10.72
CA ASP A 89 -2.26 25.50 -9.72
C ASP A 89 -1.15 24.75 -8.98
N ILE A 90 -0.07 24.42 -9.70
CA ILE A 90 1.11 23.80 -9.09
C ILE A 90 1.76 24.79 -8.12
N ILE A 91 1.98 26.03 -8.54
CA ILE A 91 2.61 27.06 -7.69
C ILE A 91 1.75 27.36 -6.47
N SER A 92 0.42 27.45 -6.62
CA SER A 92 -0.49 27.67 -5.49
C SER A 92 -0.47 26.48 -4.52
N GLY A 93 -0.39 25.25 -5.02
CA GLY A 93 -0.23 24.04 -4.18
C GLY A 93 1.03 24.03 -3.32
N PHE A 94 2.08 24.75 -3.73
CA PHE A 94 3.34 24.91 -2.97
C PHE A 94 3.33 26.09 -1.99
N GLN A 95 2.15 26.68 -1.69
CA GLN A 95 2.03 27.70 -0.63
C GLN A 95 2.03 27.11 0.79
N PHE A 96 1.94 25.78 0.93
CA PHE A 96 1.98 25.05 2.21
C PHE A 96 0.97 25.56 3.25
N GLU A 97 -0.22 25.99 2.80
CA GLU A 97 -1.30 26.38 3.69
C GLU A 97 -1.82 25.15 4.44
N PHE A 98 -1.78 25.21 5.77
CA PHE A 98 -2.22 24.12 6.63
C PHE A 98 -3.56 24.46 7.28
N SER A 99 -4.58 23.64 7.00
CA SER A 99 -5.88 23.73 7.65
C SER A 99 -6.06 22.57 8.63
N THR A 100 -6.35 22.90 9.89
CA THR A 100 -6.61 21.91 10.94
C THR A 100 -7.83 21.05 10.63
N GLY A 101 -8.81 21.56 9.88
CA GLY A 101 -10.02 20.83 9.50
C GLY A 101 -9.78 19.63 8.58
N VAL A 102 -8.64 19.57 7.89
CA VAL A 102 -8.25 18.44 7.02
C VAL A 102 -6.99 17.71 7.50
N ALA A 103 -6.48 18.08 8.68
CA ALA A 103 -5.21 17.56 9.21
C ALA A 103 -5.18 16.03 9.29
N VAL A 104 -6.25 15.42 9.81
CA VAL A 104 -6.36 13.96 9.92
C VAL A 104 -6.32 13.28 8.56
N LEU A 105 -7.03 13.82 7.58
CA LEU A 105 -7.05 13.28 6.22
C LEU A 105 -5.69 13.43 5.54
N ALA A 106 -5.03 14.57 5.67
CA ALA A 106 -3.70 14.81 5.12
C ALA A 106 -2.65 13.87 5.74
N LEU A 107 -2.70 13.66 7.06
CA LEU A 107 -1.80 12.75 7.77
C LEU A 107 -2.09 11.27 7.47
N ALA A 108 -3.37 10.91 7.27
CA ALA A 108 -3.74 9.59 6.79
C ALA A 108 -3.25 9.38 5.34
N ALA A 109 -3.40 10.37 4.46
CA ALA A 109 -2.85 10.30 3.11
C ALA A 109 -1.33 10.09 3.15
N TYR A 110 -0.60 10.80 4.01
CA TYR A 110 0.82 10.56 4.24
C TYR A 110 1.12 9.12 4.72
N GLY A 111 0.30 8.57 5.61
CA GLY A 111 0.49 7.24 6.17
C GLY A 111 0.26 6.07 5.22
N TYR A 112 -0.51 6.27 4.14
CA TYR A 112 -0.85 5.23 3.18
C TYR A 112 -0.32 5.47 1.76
N THR A 113 0.03 6.71 1.42
CA THR A 113 0.53 7.06 0.08
C THR A 113 2.01 6.76 -0.04
N GLY A 114 2.40 6.20 -1.17
CA GLY A 114 3.79 5.91 -1.46
C GLY A 114 4.19 4.54 -0.96
N VAL A 115 5.02 4.51 0.09
CA VAL A 115 5.41 3.26 0.76
C VAL A 115 5.10 3.39 2.24
N ASN A 116 4.03 2.72 2.67
CA ASN A 116 3.60 2.72 4.06
C ASN A 116 4.46 1.78 4.93
N SER A 117 4.28 1.86 6.24
CA SER A 117 5.07 1.04 7.16
C SER A 117 4.87 -0.48 6.95
N GLY A 118 3.65 -0.92 6.64
CA GLY A 118 3.39 -2.32 6.32
C GLY A 118 4.14 -2.82 5.08
N GLU A 119 4.31 -1.96 4.08
CA GLU A 119 5.04 -2.29 2.85
C GLU A 119 6.55 -2.36 3.10
N ILE A 120 7.11 -1.42 3.88
CA ILE A 120 8.51 -1.42 4.28
C ILE A 120 8.87 -2.72 5.01
N SER A 121 8.04 -3.15 5.97
CA SER A 121 8.29 -4.40 6.69
C SER A 121 8.14 -5.62 5.78
N SER A 122 7.13 -5.62 4.90
CA SER A 122 6.88 -6.73 3.96
C SER A 122 8.00 -6.93 2.94
N TYR A 123 8.70 -5.86 2.56
CA TYR A 123 9.69 -5.89 1.49
C TYR A 123 10.83 -6.88 1.77
N SER A 124 11.28 -6.95 3.02
CA SER A 124 12.28 -7.93 3.46
C SER A 124 11.86 -9.38 3.18
N TYR A 125 10.57 -9.69 3.35
CA TYR A 125 10.02 -11.01 3.04
C TYR A 125 9.99 -11.28 1.54
N TRP A 126 9.67 -10.29 0.72
CA TRP A 126 9.70 -10.45 -0.75
C TRP A 126 11.11 -10.72 -1.25
N CYS A 127 12.13 -10.07 -0.66
CA CYS A 127 13.53 -10.41 -0.94
C CYS A 127 13.88 -11.85 -0.55
N ILE A 128 13.35 -12.34 0.58
CA ILE A 128 13.53 -13.75 1.02
C ILE A 128 12.86 -14.71 0.03
N GLU A 129 11.62 -14.46 -0.38
CA GLU A 129 10.87 -15.30 -1.33
C GLU A 129 11.54 -15.34 -2.72
N LYS A 130 12.12 -14.21 -3.14
CA LYS A 130 12.94 -14.12 -4.35
C LYS A 130 14.28 -14.83 -4.24
N GLY A 131 14.69 -15.24 -3.03
CA GLY A 131 15.92 -15.97 -2.77
C GLY A 131 17.16 -15.08 -2.63
N TYR A 132 17.01 -13.78 -2.35
CA TYR A 132 18.16 -12.86 -2.24
C TYR A 132 19.15 -13.33 -1.15
N PRO A 133 18.71 -13.63 0.10
CA PRO A 133 19.65 -14.04 1.15
C PRO A 133 20.34 -15.37 0.86
N ALA A 134 19.62 -16.32 0.24
CA ALA A 134 20.18 -17.63 -0.11
C ALA A 134 21.34 -17.51 -1.12
N ARG A 135 21.29 -16.50 -2.01
CA ARG A 135 22.36 -16.24 -2.99
C ARG A 135 23.52 -15.43 -2.43
N ILE A 136 23.32 -14.72 -1.32
CA ILE A 136 24.40 -14.07 -0.57
C ILE A 136 25.13 -15.09 0.30
N GLY A 137 24.39 -15.97 0.97
CA GLY A 137 24.92 -16.97 1.90
C GLY A 137 25.11 -16.43 3.33
N PRO A 138 25.42 -17.32 4.30
CA PRO A 138 25.71 -16.92 5.67
C PRO A 138 26.90 -15.97 5.71
N PHE A 139 26.88 -15.01 6.64
CA PHE A 139 28.00 -14.10 6.84
C PHE A 139 29.21 -14.85 7.36
N ASP A 140 30.29 -14.88 6.57
CA ASP A 140 31.56 -15.57 6.84
C ASP A 140 32.77 -14.60 6.84
N ASN A 141 32.51 -13.30 6.67
CA ASN A 141 33.51 -12.23 6.64
C ASN A 141 34.60 -12.42 5.57
N THR A 142 34.29 -13.07 4.44
CA THR A 142 35.24 -13.20 3.32
C THR A 142 34.99 -12.17 2.22
N SER A 143 36.01 -11.89 1.41
CA SER A 143 35.92 -10.98 0.27
C SER A 143 34.87 -11.44 -0.75
N GLU A 144 34.69 -12.75 -0.93
CA GLU A 144 33.67 -13.33 -1.81
C GLU A 144 32.26 -13.02 -1.29
N TRP A 145 32.04 -13.06 0.03
CA TRP A 145 30.75 -12.70 0.61
C TRP A 145 30.42 -11.23 0.38
N PHE A 146 31.38 -10.31 0.61
CA PHE A 146 31.19 -8.89 0.32
C PHE A 146 30.88 -8.64 -1.16
N THR A 147 31.56 -9.37 -2.06
CA THR A 147 31.29 -9.30 -3.51
C THR A 147 29.86 -9.72 -3.83
N ARG A 148 29.39 -10.84 -3.27
CA ARG A 148 28.00 -11.31 -3.45
C ARG A 148 26.99 -10.31 -2.87
N ALA A 149 27.23 -9.81 -1.66
CA ALA A 149 26.35 -8.87 -0.98
C ALA A 149 26.21 -7.55 -1.75
N GLN A 150 27.32 -6.98 -2.23
CA GLN A 150 27.31 -5.76 -3.05
C GLN A 150 26.59 -5.98 -4.39
N GLY A 151 26.75 -7.15 -5.01
CA GLY A 151 26.01 -7.53 -6.21
C GLY A 151 24.50 -7.51 -5.98
N TRP A 152 24.02 -8.16 -4.92
CA TRP A 152 22.59 -8.18 -4.56
C TRP A 152 22.05 -6.82 -4.14
N LEU A 153 22.88 -5.98 -3.50
CA LEU A 153 22.51 -4.60 -3.18
C LEU A 153 22.31 -3.74 -4.43
N LYS A 154 23.05 -3.99 -5.52
CA LYS A 154 22.77 -3.31 -6.80
C LYS A 154 21.39 -3.70 -7.33
N VAL A 155 21.07 -5.00 -7.34
CA VAL A 155 19.76 -5.50 -7.77
C VAL A 155 18.63 -4.89 -6.93
N LEU A 156 18.78 -4.90 -5.61
CA LEU A 156 17.82 -4.30 -4.68
C LEU A 156 17.64 -2.80 -4.94
N ARG A 157 18.73 -2.05 -5.12
CA ARG A 157 18.65 -0.61 -5.43
C ARG A 157 17.96 -0.34 -6.75
N THR A 158 18.22 -1.14 -7.78
CA THR A 158 17.54 -1.03 -9.08
C THR A 158 16.04 -1.27 -8.94
N ASP A 159 15.65 -2.32 -8.20
CA ASP A 159 14.24 -2.64 -7.92
C ASP A 159 13.52 -1.49 -7.20
N VAL A 160 14.15 -0.93 -6.16
CA VAL A 160 13.62 0.24 -5.44
C VAL A 160 13.52 1.46 -6.35
N TRP A 161 14.52 1.74 -7.19
CA TRP A 161 14.48 2.88 -8.13
C TRP A 161 13.36 2.75 -9.16
N ILE A 162 13.18 1.57 -9.75
CA ILE A 162 12.08 1.31 -10.69
C ILE A 162 10.75 1.51 -9.98
N THR A 163 10.61 0.98 -8.76
CA THR A 163 9.40 1.14 -7.94
C THR A 163 9.11 2.61 -7.66
N LEU A 164 10.11 3.40 -7.29
CA LEU A 164 9.94 4.84 -7.05
C LEU A 164 9.45 5.56 -8.30
N VAL A 165 10.02 5.27 -9.48
CA VAL A 165 9.57 5.88 -10.75
C VAL A 165 8.12 5.52 -11.05
N LEU A 166 7.76 4.23 -10.98
CA LEU A 166 6.38 3.77 -11.24
C LEU A 166 5.38 4.39 -10.24
N LEU A 167 5.76 4.43 -8.97
CA LEU A 167 4.96 5.01 -7.90
C LEU A 167 4.74 6.51 -8.14
N THR A 168 5.79 7.26 -8.46
CA THR A 168 5.68 8.69 -8.78
C THR A 168 4.78 8.93 -9.99
N CYS A 169 4.95 8.14 -11.06
CA CYS A 169 4.12 8.22 -12.27
C CYS A 169 2.67 7.80 -12.05
N ALA A 170 2.34 7.04 -11.00
CA ALA A 170 0.96 6.74 -10.64
C ALA A 170 0.38 7.78 -9.66
N THR A 171 1.17 8.17 -8.65
CA THR A 171 0.69 8.96 -7.51
C THR A 171 0.44 10.42 -7.88
N ILE A 172 1.42 11.06 -8.53
CA ILE A 172 1.30 12.48 -8.90
C ILE A 172 0.12 12.69 -9.85
N PRO A 173 -0.04 11.89 -10.92
CA PRO A 173 -1.16 12.11 -11.82
C PRO A 173 -2.51 11.78 -11.20
N PHE A 174 -2.60 10.76 -10.35
CA PHE A 174 -3.82 10.47 -9.58
C PHE A 174 -4.17 11.61 -8.61
N TYR A 175 -3.17 12.21 -7.96
CA TYR A 175 -3.36 13.38 -7.11
C TYR A 175 -3.92 14.56 -7.90
N PHE A 176 -3.36 14.87 -9.06
CA PHE A 176 -3.86 15.94 -9.92
C PHE A 176 -5.26 15.66 -10.48
N LEU A 177 -5.56 14.41 -10.85
CA LEU A 177 -6.92 13.99 -11.22
C LEU A 177 -7.92 14.26 -10.09
N GLY A 178 -7.58 13.85 -8.86
CA GLY A 178 -8.43 14.10 -7.70
C GLY A 178 -8.55 15.58 -7.37
N ALA A 179 -7.43 16.32 -7.33
CA ALA A 179 -7.40 17.72 -6.97
C ALA A 179 -8.10 18.61 -8.01
N GLY A 180 -7.82 18.43 -9.30
CA GLY A 180 -8.41 19.25 -10.36
C GLY A 180 -9.91 19.06 -10.49
N VAL A 181 -10.38 17.81 -10.39
CA VAL A 181 -11.79 17.50 -10.66
C VAL A 181 -12.66 17.56 -9.41
N LEU A 182 -12.26 16.93 -8.29
CA LEU A 182 -13.09 16.93 -7.07
C LEU A 182 -13.18 18.32 -6.43
N ASN A 183 -12.11 19.11 -6.49
CA ASN A 183 -12.13 20.48 -5.99
C ASN A 183 -13.10 21.35 -6.79
N ALA A 184 -13.03 21.28 -8.12
CA ALA A 184 -13.93 22.03 -9.01
C ALA A 184 -15.41 21.64 -8.81
N MET A 185 -15.68 20.36 -8.54
CA MET A 185 -17.05 19.88 -8.28
C MET A 185 -17.55 20.17 -6.85
N GLY A 186 -16.70 20.63 -5.93
CA GLY A 186 -17.04 20.81 -4.52
C GLY A 186 -17.43 19.51 -3.78
N ALA A 187 -17.14 18.35 -4.37
CA ALA A 187 -17.59 17.06 -3.89
C ALA A 187 -16.70 16.56 -2.74
N ARG A 188 -17.33 16.13 -1.63
CA ARG A 188 -16.66 15.46 -0.50
C ARG A 188 -17.18 14.03 -0.40
N PRO A 189 -16.59 13.08 -1.13
CA PRO A 189 -17.07 11.70 -1.11
C PRO A 189 -16.88 11.05 0.25
N GLU A 190 -17.97 10.67 0.91
CA GLU A 190 -17.97 9.96 2.18
C GLU A 190 -18.63 8.57 2.06
N GLY A 191 -18.21 7.63 2.90
CA GLY A 191 -18.88 6.34 3.05
C GLY A 191 -18.74 5.42 1.83
N ASN A 192 -19.86 4.84 1.38
CA ASN A 192 -19.89 3.86 0.30
C ASN A 192 -19.94 4.49 -1.11
N ASP A 193 -20.23 5.79 -1.20
CA ASP A 193 -20.40 6.47 -2.48
C ASP A 193 -19.07 6.99 -3.04
N THR A 194 -17.96 6.76 -2.34
CA THR A 194 -16.65 7.29 -2.75
C THR A 194 -16.21 6.80 -4.12
N ILE A 195 -16.33 5.51 -4.40
CA ILE A 195 -15.95 4.95 -5.70
C ILE A 195 -16.88 5.46 -6.81
N THR A 196 -18.17 5.60 -6.52
CA THR A 196 -19.17 6.17 -7.45
C THR A 196 -18.87 7.64 -7.73
N ALA A 197 -18.65 8.45 -6.72
CA ALA A 197 -18.32 9.88 -6.85
C ALA A 197 -17.01 10.10 -7.64
N LEU A 198 -15.98 9.29 -7.35
CA LEU A 198 -14.74 9.31 -8.13
C LEU A 198 -14.99 8.93 -9.59
N SER A 199 -15.84 7.93 -9.85
CA SER A 199 -16.18 7.53 -11.21
C SER A 199 -16.90 8.63 -12.00
N HIS A 200 -17.81 9.37 -11.35
CA HIS A 200 -18.50 10.52 -11.96
C HIS A 200 -17.51 11.60 -12.39
N MET A 201 -16.48 11.86 -11.59
CA MET A 201 -15.40 12.78 -11.95
C MET A 201 -14.72 12.39 -13.27
N PHE A 202 -14.45 11.09 -13.48
CA PHE A 202 -13.87 10.63 -14.75
C PHE A 202 -14.86 10.70 -15.91
N THR A 203 -16.14 10.44 -15.68
CA THR A 203 -17.15 10.46 -16.76
C THR A 203 -17.52 11.87 -17.20
N GLU A 204 -17.55 12.83 -16.29
CA GLU A 204 -17.79 14.24 -16.62
C GLU A 204 -16.60 14.86 -17.37
N THR A 205 -15.37 14.48 -17.02
CA THR A 205 -14.15 14.99 -17.68
C THR A 205 -13.89 14.34 -19.04
N LEU A 206 -13.95 13.01 -19.12
CA LEU A 206 -13.50 12.25 -20.28
C LEU A 206 -14.66 11.65 -21.11
N GLY A 207 -15.89 11.74 -20.61
CA GLY A 207 -17.09 11.16 -21.21
C GLY A 207 -17.41 9.75 -20.68
N PRO A 208 -18.58 9.18 -21.04
CA PRO A 208 -19.11 7.96 -20.40
C PRO A 208 -18.25 6.70 -20.53
N TRP A 209 -17.40 6.62 -21.55
CA TRP A 209 -16.52 5.47 -21.77
C TRP A 209 -15.46 5.32 -20.67
N SER A 210 -15.11 6.41 -19.98
CA SER A 210 -14.08 6.43 -18.95
C SER A 210 -14.51 5.71 -17.67
N LEU A 211 -15.82 5.51 -17.45
CA LEU A 211 -16.37 4.75 -16.32
C LEU A 211 -15.72 3.36 -16.24
N TRP A 212 -15.67 2.67 -17.38
CA TRP A 212 -15.15 1.30 -17.46
C TRP A 212 -13.65 1.26 -17.16
N VAL A 213 -12.91 2.25 -17.66
CA VAL A 213 -11.48 2.38 -17.42
C VAL A 213 -11.20 2.68 -15.95
N PHE A 214 -11.94 3.61 -15.36
CA PHE A 214 -11.86 3.92 -13.94
C PHE A 214 -12.18 2.68 -13.10
N ALA A 215 -13.27 1.97 -13.39
CA ALA A 215 -13.69 0.79 -12.62
C ALA A 215 -12.63 -0.32 -12.68
N VAL A 216 -12.01 -0.57 -13.85
CA VAL A 216 -10.88 -1.52 -13.96
C VAL A 216 -9.67 -1.04 -13.15
N GLY A 217 -9.33 0.24 -13.23
CA GLY A 217 -8.20 0.82 -12.50
C GLY A 217 -8.39 0.75 -10.99
N ALA A 218 -9.54 1.22 -10.49
CA ALA A 218 -9.94 1.20 -9.09
C ALA A 218 -9.97 -0.23 -8.54
N PHE A 219 -10.57 -1.18 -9.27
CA PHE A 219 -10.54 -2.59 -8.90
C PHE A 219 -9.10 -3.11 -8.80
N SER A 220 -8.27 -2.85 -9.81
CA SER A 220 -6.90 -3.35 -9.88
C SER A 220 -6.06 -2.88 -8.69
N ILE A 221 -6.10 -1.58 -8.36
CA ILE A 221 -5.30 -1.05 -7.25
C ILE A 221 -5.85 -1.46 -5.88
N LEU A 222 -7.17 -1.41 -5.67
CA LEU A 222 -7.76 -1.75 -4.38
C LEU A 222 -7.62 -3.24 -4.08
N TYR A 223 -7.92 -4.09 -5.06
CA TYR A 223 -7.85 -5.54 -4.87
C TYR A 223 -6.41 -6.03 -4.78
N SER A 224 -5.48 -5.52 -5.61
CA SER A 224 -4.06 -5.90 -5.47
C SER A 224 -3.49 -5.53 -4.10
N SER A 225 -3.80 -4.35 -3.56
CA SER A 225 -3.39 -3.93 -2.23
C SER A 225 -3.93 -4.87 -1.14
N THR A 226 -5.18 -5.34 -1.25
CA THR A 226 -5.73 -6.32 -0.29
C THR A 226 -5.01 -7.66 -0.31
N ILE A 227 -4.70 -8.16 -1.51
CA ILE A 227 -3.99 -9.42 -1.70
C ILE A 227 -2.57 -9.30 -1.15
N ALA A 228 -1.85 -8.24 -1.54
CA ALA A 228 -0.47 -7.99 -1.12
C ALA A 228 -0.37 -7.83 0.40
N GLY A 229 -1.25 -7.02 1.01
CA GLY A 229 -1.27 -6.80 2.46
C GLY A 229 -1.62 -8.07 3.25
N THR A 230 -2.55 -8.89 2.76
CA THR A 230 -2.87 -10.19 3.39
C THR A 230 -1.71 -11.17 3.26
N ALA A 231 -1.09 -11.25 2.08
CA ALA A 231 0.07 -12.09 1.85
C ALA A 231 1.27 -11.68 2.73
N ALA A 232 1.50 -10.37 2.91
CA ALA A 232 2.52 -9.85 3.82
C ALA A 232 2.22 -10.23 5.27
N GLY A 233 0.99 -9.97 5.74
CA GLY A 233 0.56 -10.28 7.11
C GLY A 233 0.72 -11.75 7.46
N ALA A 234 0.50 -12.65 6.50
CA ALA A 234 0.68 -14.09 6.67
C ALA A 234 2.10 -14.49 7.08
N ARG A 235 3.10 -13.67 6.73
CA ARG A 235 4.52 -13.94 6.99
C ARG A 235 5.01 -13.37 8.31
N TYR A 236 4.32 -12.38 8.88
CA TYR A 236 4.68 -11.80 10.17
C TYR A 236 4.37 -12.75 11.32
N ILE A 237 3.22 -13.43 11.28
CA ILE A 237 2.74 -14.28 12.39
C ILE A 237 3.72 -15.42 12.73
N PRO A 238 4.22 -16.23 11.76
CA PRO A 238 5.20 -17.25 12.06
C PRO A 238 6.48 -16.69 12.69
N ASP A 239 6.96 -15.55 12.20
CA ASP A 239 8.19 -14.92 12.70
C ASP A 239 7.99 -14.39 14.13
N TYR A 240 6.84 -13.80 14.46
CA TYR A 240 6.52 -13.43 15.84
C TYR A 240 6.49 -14.66 16.77
N LEU A 241 5.87 -15.76 16.34
CA LEU A 241 5.84 -17.00 17.12
C LEU A 241 7.26 -17.56 17.34
N ILE A 242 8.14 -17.43 16.35
CA ILE A 242 9.55 -17.81 16.46
C ILE A 242 10.28 -16.95 17.48
N GLU A 243 10.24 -15.62 17.31
CA GLU A 243 11.00 -14.70 18.16
C GLU A 243 10.49 -14.67 19.60
N LEU A 244 9.20 -14.98 19.83
CA LEU A 244 8.62 -15.13 21.17
C LEU A 244 8.85 -16.52 21.79
N GLY A 245 9.50 -17.45 21.07
CA GLY A 245 9.84 -18.79 21.57
C GLY A 245 8.71 -19.82 21.52
N PHE A 246 7.57 -19.51 20.90
CA PHE A 246 6.43 -20.42 20.74
C PHE A 246 6.58 -21.40 19.55
N MET A 247 7.51 -21.13 18.64
CA MET A 247 7.78 -21.98 17.47
C MET A 247 9.29 -22.02 17.17
N SER A 248 9.82 -23.18 16.80
CA SER A 248 11.22 -23.28 16.38
C SER A 248 11.41 -22.92 14.90
N ARG A 249 12.59 -22.38 14.54
CA ARG A 249 12.93 -21.92 13.18
C ARG A 249 13.01 -23.05 12.15
N ASP A 250 13.29 -24.26 12.59
CA ASP A 250 13.36 -25.48 11.77
C ASP A 250 11.98 -26.01 11.34
N ARG A 251 10.90 -25.57 12.00
CA ARG A 251 9.51 -25.95 11.70
C ARG A 251 8.95 -25.22 10.48
N VAL A 252 9.63 -25.39 9.34
CA VAL A 252 9.23 -24.83 8.04
C VAL A 252 7.86 -25.37 7.60
N ASP A 253 7.52 -26.59 8.00
CA ASP A 253 6.20 -27.20 7.80
C ASP A 253 5.09 -26.37 8.45
N LEU A 254 5.28 -25.97 9.71
CA LEU A 254 4.31 -25.20 10.47
C LEU A 254 4.23 -23.76 9.98
N ARG A 255 5.38 -23.15 9.67
CA ARG A 255 5.46 -21.82 9.03
C ARG A 255 4.62 -21.78 7.75
N ARG A 256 4.77 -22.78 6.87
CA ARG A 256 3.98 -22.88 5.63
C ARG A 256 2.49 -23.08 5.89
N LYS A 257 2.13 -23.89 6.88
CA LYS A 257 0.72 -24.09 7.28
C LYS A 257 0.09 -22.81 7.80
N ILE A 258 0.77 -22.07 8.67
CA ILE A 258 0.29 -20.79 9.21
C ILE A 258 0.07 -19.78 8.07
N ILE A 259 1.05 -19.62 7.16
CA ILE A 259 0.93 -18.71 6.02
C ILE A 259 -0.31 -19.03 5.18
N ARG A 260 -0.54 -20.32 4.88
CA ARG A 260 -1.70 -20.77 4.10
C ARG A 260 -3.02 -20.51 4.83
N TRP A 261 -3.11 -20.90 6.10
CA TRP A 261 -4.31 -20.69 6.90
C TRP A 261 -4.65 -19.21 7.07
N TYR A 262 -3.64 -18.39 7.31
CA TYR A 262 -3.80 -16.94 7.38
C TYR A 262 -4.33 -16.38 6.05
N GLY A 263 -3.70 -16.75 4.94
CA GLY A 263 -4.11 -16.34 3.59
C GLY A 263 -5.53 -16.76 3.23
N MET A 264 -6.01 -17.89 3.76
CA MET A 264 -7.38 -18.38 3.55
C MET A 264 -8.40 -17.69 4.46
N ALA A 265 -8.06 -17.43 5.73
CA ALA A 265 -9.00 -16.93 6.73
C ALA A 265 -9.19 -15.40 6.69
N VAL A 266 -8.10 -14.64 6.53
CA VAL A 266 -8.12 -13.17 6.63
C VAL A 266 -9.00 -12.48 5.59
N PRO A 267 -9.12 -12.95 4.33
CA PRO A 267 -10.08 -12.36 3.40
C PRO A 267 -11.52 -12.35 3.93
N PHE A 268 -11.95 -13.41 4.63
CA PHE A 268 -13.28 -13.49 5.23
C PHE A 268 -13.43 -12.62 6.48
N ILE A 269 -12.35 -12.38 7.22
CA ILE A 269 -12.34 -11.39 8.30
C ILE A 269 -12.52 -9.98 7.70
N GLY A 270 -11.82 -9.68 6.60
CA GLY A 270 -11.99 -8.42 5.86
C GLY A 270 -13.43 -8.22 5.37
N LEU A 271 -14.04 -9.26 4.80
CA LEU A 271 -15.48 -9.28 4.47
C LEU A 271 -16.35 -8.97 5.68
N GLY A 272 -16.14 -9.65 6.81
CA GLY A 272 -16.93 -9.46 8.03
C GLY A 272 -16.82 -8.03 8.58
N LEU A 273 -15.61 -7.46 8.56
CA LEU A 273 -15.38 -6.07 8.95
C LEU A 273 -16.08 -5.11 7.99
N TYR A 274 -15.96 -5.31 6.69
CA TYR A 274 -16.66 -4.45 5.72
C TYR A 274 -18.18 -4.53 5.86
N ALA A 275 -18.73 -5.75 5.99
CA ALA A 275 -20.16 -5.96 6.17
C ALA A 275 -20.71 -5.31 7.45
N GLY A 276 -19.90 -5.23 8.52
CA GLY A 276 -20.29 -4.58 9.77
C GLY A 276 -20.16 -3.05 9.77
N PHE A 277 -19.13 -2.50 9.12
CA PHE A 277 -18.84 -1.06 9.18
C PHE A 277 -19.35 -0.27 7.97
N GLN A 278 -19.29 -0.83 6.76
CA GLN A 278 -19.74 -0.21 5.51
C GLN A 278 -19.26 1.24 5.28
N ARG A 279 -18.06 1.57 5.80
CA ARG A 279 -17.42 2.88 5.68
C ARG A 279 -15.96 2.71 5.26
N PRO A 280 -15.71 2.32 3.99
CA PRO A 280 -14.39 1.92 3.53
C PRO A 280 -13.35 3.03 3.70
N VAL A 281 -13.72 4.29 3.44
CA VAL A 281 -12.83 5.44 3.63
C VAL A 281 -12.37 5.55 5.09
N LEU A 282 -13.29 5.54 6.05
CA LEU A 282 -12.97 5.61 7.48
C LEU A 282 -12.06 4.45 7.91
N MET A 283 -12.36 3.24 7.44
CA MET A 283 -11.57 2.04 7.73
C MET A 283 -10.12 2.19 7.25
N VAL A 284 -9.93 2.71 6.03
CA VAL A 284 -8.60 3.00 5.47
C VAL A 284 -7.93 4.14 6.21
N THR A 285 -8.64 5.22 6.54
CA THR A 285 -8.10 6.35 7.30
C THR A 285 -7.53 5.90 8.65
N ILE A 286 -8.26 5.08 9.41
CA ILE A 286 -7.78 4.53 10.70
C ILE A 286 -6.49 3.71 10.51
N ALA A 287 -6.48 2.82 9.52
CA ALA A 287 -5.30 2.00 9.22
C ALA A 287 -4.10 2.87 8.80
N ALA A 288 -4.36 3.94 8.04
CA ALA A 288 -3.35 4.85 7.53
C ALA A 288 -2.76 5.76 8.61
N SER A 289 -3.57 6.31 9.50
CA SER A 289 -3.08 7.06 10.66
C SER A 289 -2.19 6.18 11.53
N TYR A 290 -2.59 4.91 11.76
CA TYR A 290 -1.74 3.96 12.48
C TYR A 290 -0.43 3.69 11.71
N ALA A 291 -0.50 3.49 10.40
CA ALA A 291 0.68 3.24 9.58
C ALA A 291 1.67 4.41 9.63
N ALA A 292 1.19 5.67 9.60
CA ALA A 292 2.00 6.88 9.77
C ALA A 292 2.74 6.89 11.11
N MET A 293 2.07 6.50 12.21
CA MET A 293 2.69 6.42 13.54
C MET A 293 3.80 5.36 13.62
N MET A 294 3.75 4.33 12.79
CA MET A 294 4.75 3.25 12.78
C MET A 294 5.99 3.56 11.94
N LEU A 295 5.91 4.52 11.00
CA LEU A 295 7.04 4.91 10.14
C LEU A 295 8.32 5.30 10.93
N PRO A 296 8.28 6.18 11.95
CA PRO A 296 9.49 6.53 12.70
C PRO A 296 10.07 5.33 13.46
N ILE A 297 9.24 4.40 13.92
CA ILE A 297 9.71 3.18 14.61
C ILE A 297 10.55 2.33 13.65
N GLN A 298 10.07 2.13 12.43
CA GLN A 298 10.78 1.36 11.41
C GLN A 298 12.06 2.05 10.95
N CYS A 299 12.02 3.36 10.75
CA CYS A 299 13.19 4.14 10.41
C CYS A 299 14.24 4.10 11.53
N GLY A 300 13.82 4.23 12.79
CA GLY A 300 14.68 4.11 13.96
C GLY A 300 15.35 2.74 14.08
N ILE A 301 14.59 1.65 13.89
CA ILE A 301 15.14 0.28 13.87
C ILE A 301 16.13 0.13 12.69
N THR A 302 15.83 0.71 11.53
CA THR A 302 16.74 0.67 10.37
C THR A 302 18.07 1.37 10.67
N ILE A 303 18.04 2.55 11.31
CA ILE A 303 19.24 3.27 11.77
C ILE A 303 20.02 2.44 12.80
N TYR A 304 19.31 1.81 13.74
CA TYR A 304 19.93 0.94 14.76
C TYR A 304 20.62 -0.27 14.12
N LEU A 305 19.93 -1.01 13.26
CA LEU A 305 20.49 -2.19 12.58
C LEU A 305 21.65 -1.81 11.66
N GLN A 306 21.54 -0.71 10.93
CA GLN A 306 22.62 -0.19 10.10
C GLN A 306 23.88 0.12 10.91
N SER A 307 23.73 0.78 12.06
CA SER A 307 24.88 1.21 12.86
C SER A 307 25.48 0.12 13.74
N LYS A 308 24.69 -0.89 14.15
CA LYS A 308 25.12 -1.92 15.11
C LYS A 308 25.32 -3.31 14.51
N ARG A 309 24.70 -3.63 13.37
CA ARG A 309 24.68 -5.00 12.82
C ARG A 309 25.24 -5.10 11.40
N LEU A 310 25.34 -3.99 10.66
CA LEU A 310 25.81 -4.02 9.28
C LEU A 310 27.33 -3.75 9.21
N PRO A 311 28.12 -4.61 8.53
CA PRO A 311 29.55 -4.38 8.31
C PRO A 311 29.82 -3.03 7.64
N GLU A 312 30.90 -2.35 8.04
CA GLU A 312 31.22 -1.00 7.56
C GLU A 312 31.31 -0.90 6.03
N ASP A 313 31.90 -1.91 5.38
CA ASP A 313 32.07 -1.99 3.93
C ASP A 313 30.75 -2.09 3.13
N ILE A 314 29.64 -2.40 3.81
CA ILE A 314 28.30 -2.50 3.22
C ILE A 314 27.41 -1.31 3.58
N GLN A 315 27.83 -0.50 4.56
CA GLN A 315 27.04 0.65 4.97
C GLN A 315 26.87 1.68 3.84
N PRO A 316 25.73 2.40 3.81
CA PRO A 316 25.52 3.40 2.79
C PRO A 316 26.43 4.62 2.99
N ARG A 317 26.51 5.46 1.97
CA ARG A 317 27.32 6.69 1.99
C ARG A 317 26.89 7.63 3.14
N PRO A 318 27.79 8.47 3.66
CA PRO A 318 27.48 9.40 4.76
C PRO A 318 26.24 10.25 4.50
N LEU A 319 26.09 10.78 3.28
CA LEU A 319 24.91 11.57 2.89
C LEU A 319 23.59 10.81 3.09
N THR A 320 23.55 9.53 2.71
CA THR A 320 22.37 8.67 2.92
C THR A 320 22.09 8.45 4.40
N LYS A 321 23.13 8.34 5.24
CA LYS A 321 22.95 8.23 6.70
C LYS A 321 22.36 9.50 7.30
N TYR A 322 22.82 10.68 6.87
CA TYR A 322 22.25 11.96 7.31
C TYR A 322 20.81 12.12 6.85
N PHE A 323 20.51 11.81 5.58
CA PHE A 323 19.15 11.87 5.05
C PHE A 323 18.21 10.93 5.83
N LEU A 324 18.65 9.70 6.13
CA LEU A 324 17.87 8.76 6.93
C LEU A 324 17.54 9.29 8.34
N LYS A 325 18.50 9.95 9.00
CA LYS A 325 18.27 10.60 10.30
C LYS A 325 17.30 11.78 10.20
N LEU A 326 17.41 12.58 9.14
CA LEU A 326 16.46 13.66 8.87
C LEU A 326 15.04 13.10 8.65
N THR A 327 14.90 12.06 7.83
CA THR A 327 13.64 11.37 7.59
C THR A 327 13.04 10.84 8.90
N PHE A 328 13.86 10.28 9.80
CA PHE A 328 13.41 9.86 11.13
C PHE A 328 12.82 11.03 11.94
N CYS A 329 13.50 12.18 11.99
CA CYS A 329 12.99 13.35 12.70
C CYS A 329 11.65 13.86 12.11
N VAL A 330 11.54 13.92 10.79
CA VAL A 330 10.31 14.31 10.09
C VAL A 330 9.18 13.33 10.38
N GLN A 331 9.44 12.03 10.27
CA GLN A 331 8.47 10.97 10.59
C GLN A 331 8.02 11.02 12.05
N LEU A 332 8.93 11.34 12.97
CA LEU A 332 8.60 11.48 14.39
C LEU A 332 7.67 12.67 14.62
N PHE A 333 7.95 13.81 14.00
CA PHE A 333 7.07 14.98 14.04
C PHE A 333 5.67 14.66 13.47
N LEU A 334 5.61 14.02 12.30
CA LEU A 334 4.33 13.66 11.67
C LEU A 334 3.55 12.63 12.49
N ALA A 335 4.22 11.67 13.13
CA ALA A 335 3.58 10.73 14.04
C ALA A 335 3.01 11.42 15.28
N LEU A 336 3.71 12.39 15.86
CA LEU A 336 3.19 13.21 16.96
C LEU A 336 2.01 14.07 16.50
N ALA A 337 2.05 14.62 15.29
CA ALA A 337 0.93 15.34 14.70
C ALA A 337 -0.30 14.44 14.51
N VAL A 338 -0.12 13.18 14.07
CA VAL A 338 -1.21 12.20 14.00
C VAL A 338 -1.84 12.03 15.36
N ILE A 339 -1.05 11.78 16.41
CA ILE A 339 -1.58 11.63 17.77
C ILE A 339 -2.34 12.88 18.20
N TYR A 340 -1.75 14.06 17.99
CA TYR A 340 -2.35 15.34 18.37
C TYR A 340 -3.69 15.59 17.68
N PHE A 341 -3.79 15.41 16.36
CA PHE A 341 -5.02 15.74 15.63
C PHE A 341 -6.08 14.63 15.64
N THR A 342 -5.72 13.39 15.99
CA THR A 342 -6.67 12.25 15.99
C THR A 342 -7.11 11.81 17.38
N VAL A 343 -6.29 12.03 18.40
CA VAL A 343 -6.53 11.50 19.76
C VAL A 343 -6.73 12.60 20.80
N LEU A 344 -6.02 13.73 20.68
CA LEU A 344 -6.07 14.86 21.62
C LEU A 344 -7.03 15.94 21.14
#